data_AF-A0A957N7S3-F1
#
_entry.id   AF-A0A957N7S3-F1
#
_cell.length_a   1.000
_cell.length_b   1.000
_cell.length_c   1.000
_cell.angle_alpha   90.00
_cell.angle_beta   90.00
_cell.angle_gamma   90.00
#
_symmetry.space_group_name_H-M   'P 1'
#
loop_
_entity.id
_entity.type
_entity.pdbx_description
1 polymer ?
#
loop_
_entity_poly.entity_id
_entity_poly.type
_entity_poly.pdbx_seq_one_letter_code
_entity_poly.pdbx_strand_id
1 'polypeptide(L)' 'MRIRIRLGNGIRQEIDEHLQQAYAKGQVRLVRRIHAILSVIEGKPVKEVASQLGLGEQTVRDYVTALLLK' A
#
# COMPACT_ATOMS: atom_id res chain seq x y z
N MET A 1 1.46 -16.22 0.35
CA MET A 1 0.64 -15.62 1.44
C MET A 1 -0.46 -14.80 0.78
N ARG A 2 -1.72 -15.16 0.97
CA ARG A 2 -2.87 -14.50 0.33
C ARG A 2 -3.63 -13.75 1.42
N ILE A 3 -3.33 -12.47 1.58
CA ILE A 3 -3.97 -11.59 2.57
C ILE A 3 -5.17 -10.96 1.86
N ARG A 4 -6.38 -11.10 2.41
CA ARG A 4 -7.59 -10.39 1.93
C ARG A 4 -8.09 -9.52 3.07
N ILE A 5 -7.80 -8.22 3.02
CA ILE A 5 -8.37 -7.25 3.96
C ILE A 5 -9.56 -6.61 3.25
N ARG A 6 -10.76 -6.72 3.82
CA ARG A 6 -11.92 -5.97 3.32
C ARG A 6 -11.86 -4.56 3.92
N LEU A 7 -11.43 -3.59 3.13
CA LEU A 7 -11.52 -2.18 3.50
C LEU A 7 -12.98 -1.74 3.33
N GLY A 8 -13.61 -1.26 4.40
CA GLY A 8 -14.94 -0.63 4.31
C GLY A 8 -14.86 0.67 3.49
N ASN A 9 -15.98 1.08 2.87
CA ASN A 9 -16.01 2.23 1.97
C ASN A 9 -15.48 3.53 2.60
N GLY A 10 -15.72 3.77 3.91
CA GLY A 10 -15.18 4.93 4.62
C GLY A 10 -13.65 4.94 4.73
N ILE A 11 -13.05 3.78 5.03
CA ILE A 11 -11.58 3.64 5.14
C ILE A 11 -10.94 3.83 3.76
N ARG A 12 -11.61 3.39 2.68
CA ARG A 12 -11.11 3.59 1.32
C ARG A 12 -11.02 5.07 0.96
N GLN A 13 -12.07 5.83 1.30
CA GLN A 13 -12.10 7.27 1.07
C GLN A 13 -11.03 8.01 1.88
N GLU A 14 -10.85 7.67 3.16
CA GLU A 14 -9.79 8.26 3.99
C GLU A 14 -8.39 7.97 3.42
N ILE A 15 -8.15 6.75 2.93
CA ILE A 15 -6.88 6.40 2.30
C ILE A 15 -6.66 7.22 1.01
N ASP A 16 -7.69 7.38 0.18
CA ASP A 16 -7.61 8.15 -1.06
C ASP A 16 -7.33 9.64 -0.79
N GLU A 17 -7.99 10.24 0.21
CA GLU A 17 -7.72 11.61 0.65
C GLU A 17 -6.28 11.78 1.16
N HIS A 18 -5.80 10.82 1.95
CA HIS A 18 -4.42 10.81 2.44
C HIS A 18 -3.41 10.66 1.29
N LEU A 19 -3.75 9.85 0.28
CA LEU A 19 -2.96 9.67 -0.93
C LEU A 19 -2.84 10.98 -1.71
N GLN A 20 -3.95 11.68 -1.92
CA GLN A 20 -3.97 12.97 -2.62
C GLN A 20 -3.14 14.03 -1.90
N GLN A 21 -3.24 14.09 -0.56
CA GLN A 21 -2.40 14.98 0.23
C GLN A 21 -0.91 14.65 0.12
N ALA A 22 -0.56 13.36 0.08
CA ALA A 22 0.83 12.92 -0.11
C ALA A 22 1.37 13.30 -1.49
N TYR A 23 0.55 13.19 -2.55
CA TYR A 23 0.87 13.69 -3.88
C TYR A 23 1.10 15.20 -3.89
N ALA A 24 0.18 15.97 -3.28
CA ALA A 24 0.28 17.43 -3.20
C ALA A 24 1.54 17.90 -2.46
N LYS A 25 2.01 17.13 -1.47
CA LYS A 25 3.22 17.41 -0.69
C LYS A 25 4.51 16.86 -1.32
N GLY A 26 4.45 16.23 -2.50
CA GLY A 26 5.61 15.63 -3.16
C GLY A 26 6.22 14.44 -2.38
N GLN A 27 5.45 13.79 -1.50
CA GLN A 27 5.93 12.70 -0.66
C GLN A 27 5.92 11.35 -1.40
N VAL A 28 6.73 11.25 -2.46
CA VAL A 28 6.78 10.09 -3.38
C VAL A 28 6.96 8.75 -2.64
N ARG A 29 7.74 8.73 -1.55
CA ARG A 29 7.94 7.52 -0.73
C ARG A 29 6.65 7.08 -0.01
N LEU A 30 5.88 8.03 0.51
CA LEU A 30 4.62 7.73 1.20
C LEU A 30 3.57 7.21 0.21
N VAL A 31 3.49 7.83 -0.96
CA VAL A 31 2.62 7.39 -2.07
C VAL A 31 2.93 5.93 -2.45
N ARG A 32 4.20 5.61 -2.72
CA ARG A 32 4.62 4.23 -3.08
C ARG A 32 4.28 3.23 -1.99
N ARG A 33 4.43 3.61 -0.71
CA ARG A 33 4.06 2.76 0.42
C ARG A 33 2.57 2.48 0.46
N ILE A 34 1.72 3.50 0.34
CA ILE A 34 0.26 3.32 0.36
C ILE A 34 -0.20 2.48 -0.84
N HIS A 35 0.32 2.75 -2.05
CA HIS A 35 0.02 1.95 -3.24
C HIS A 35 0.43 0.48 -3.09
N ALA A 36 1.59 0.21 -2.49
CA ALA A 36 2.05 -1.16 -2.25
C ALA A 36 1.11 -1.91 -1.31
N ILE A 37 0.72 -1.26 -0.22
CA ILE A 37 -0.19 -1.83 0.79
C ILE A 37 -1.56 -2.14 0.17
N LEU A 38 -2.17 -1.15 -0.51
CA LEU A 38 -3.48 -1.32 -1.16
C LEU A 38 -3.46 -2.47 -2.18
N SER A 39 -2.42 -2.51 -3.02
CA SER A 39 -2.28 -3.55 -4.04
C SER A 39 -2.22 -4.96 -3.44
N VAL A 40 -1.46 -5.13 -2.35
CA VAL A 40 -1.38 -6.42 -1.65
C VAL A 40 -2.69 -6.79 -0.98
N ILE A 41 -3.39 -5.82 -0.38
CA ILE A 41 -4.71 -6.00 0.23
C ILE A 41 -5.77 -6.45 -0.79
N GLU A 42 -5.74 -5.89 -2.00
CA GLU A 42 -6.59 -6.28 -3.13
C GLU A 42 -6.26 -7.68 -3.69
N GLY A 43 -5.23 -8.33 -3.15
CA GLY A 43 -4.86 -9.70 -3.47
C GLY A 43 -3.83 -9.81 -4.58
N LYS A 44 -3.19 -8.71 -5.01
CA LYS A 44 -2.06 -8.78 -5.95
C LYS A 44 -0.86 -9.44 -5.28
N PRO A 45 -0.09 -10.26 -6.02
CA PRO A 45 1.09 -10.90 -5.49
C PRO A 45 2.19 -9.86 -5.21
N VAL A 46 2.85 -9.99 -4.06
CA VAL A 46 3.94 -9.09 -3.60
C VAL A 46 5.00 -8.86 -4.67
N LYS A 47 5.39 -9.91 -5.41
CA LYS A 47 6.36 -9.85 -6.50
C LYS A 47 5.93 -8.90 -7.63
N GLU A 48 4.66 -8.94 -8.02
CA GLU A 48 4.12 -8.07 -9.06
C GLU A 48 4.05 -6.62 -8.57
N VAL A 49 3.60 -6.41 -7.34
CA VAL A 49 3.54 -5.08 -6.70
C VAL A 49 4.94 -4.47 -6.57
N ALA A 50 5.92 -5.25 -6.16
CA ALA A 50 7.32 -4.85 -6.06
C ALA A 50 7.87 -4.42 -7.42
N SER A 51 7.62 -5.20 -8.47
CA SER A 51 8.04 -4.88 -9.83
C SER A 51 7.35 -3.62 -10.38
N GLN A 52 6.03 -3.49 -10.21
CA GLN A 52 5.25 -2.33 -10.68
C GLN A 52 5.71 -1.03 -10.02
N LEU A 53 6.07 -1.10 -8.74
CA LEU A 53 6.48 0.07 -7.97
C LEU A 53 7.99 0.27 -7.93
N GLY A 54 8.80 -0.59 -8.56
CA GLY A 54 10.27 -0.54 -8.50
C GLY A 54 10.83 -0.68 -7.08
N LEU A 55 10.18 -1.49 -6.23
CA LEU A 55 10.55 -1.75 -4.84
C LEU A 55 11.14 -3.16 -4.71
N GLY A 56 11.88 -3.42 -3.62
CA GLY A 56 12.23 -4.79 -3.24
C GLY A 56 11.02 -5.53 -2.68
N GLU A 57 10.90 -6.83 -2.94
CA GLU A 57 9.81 -7.65 -2.36
C GLU A 57 9.79 -7.60 -0.83
N GLN A 58 10.98 -7.57 -0.20
CA GLN A 58 11.10 -7.43 1.25
C GLN A 58 10.52 -6.10 1.75
N THR A 59 10.79 -5.00 1.03
CA THR A 59 10.24 -3.68 1.36
C THR A 59 8.71 -3.67 1.33
N VAL A 60 8.11 -4.33 0.35
CA VAL A 60 6.65 -4.47 0.26
C VAL A 60 6.11 -5.28 1.44
N ARG A 61 6.79 -6.36 1.83
CA ARG A 61 6.43 -7.15 3.03
C ARG A 61 6.54 -6.32 4.30
N ASP A 62 7.61 -5.56 4.46
CA ASP A 62 7.83 -4.71 5.62
C ASP A 62 6.73 -3.64 5.75
N TYR A 63 6.28 -3.06 4.63
CA TYR A 63 5.17 -2.12 4.62
C TYR A 63 3.85 -2.74 5.11
N VAL A 64 3.55 -3.95 4.67
CA VAL A 64 2.34 -4.69 5.07
C VAL A 64 2.44 -5.13 6.53
N THR A 65 3.58 -5.68 6.94
CA THR A 65 3.85 -6.07 8.32
C THR A 65 3.74 -4.88 9.27
N ALA A 66 4.30 -3.73 8.91
CA ALA A 66 4.21 -2.51 9.71
C ALA A 66 2.78 -1.93 9.81
N LEU A 67 1.89 -2.27 8.87
CA LEU A 67 0.47 -1.95 8.99
C LEU A 67 -0.26 -2.92 9.93
N LEU A 68 0.06 -4.21 9.85
CA LEU A 68 -0.62 -5.27 10.62
C LEU A 68 -0.18 -5.34 12.10
N LEU A 69 1.04 -4.91 12.41
CA LEU A 69 1.58 -4.88 13.78
C LEU A 69 1.20 -3.60 14.55
N LYS A 70 0.34 -2.75 13.99
CA LYS A 70 -0.13 -1.50 14.59
C LYS A 70 -1.62 -1.57 14.84
#